data_AF-A0A3D8I1J8-F1
#
_entry.id   AF-A0A3D8I1J8-F1
#
_cell.length_a   1.000
_cell.length_b   1.000
_cell.length_c   1.000
_cell.angle_alpha   90.00
_cell.angle_beta   90.00
_cell.angle_gamma   90.00
#
_symmetry.space_group_name_H-M   'P 1'
#
loop_
_entity.id
_entity.type
_entity.pdbx_description
1 polymer ?
#
loop_
_entity_poly.entity_id
_entity_poly.type
_entity_poly.pdbx_seq_one_letter_code
_entity_poly.pdbx_strand_id
1 'polypeptide(L)'
;LINEKYRELYEIVEANRGLAHLSDGHLAMAEWEIAAGMLGDIKGFSGGQTAGFTARTYQKNVLSIQLGDMWERAYYGYGSFTDGKYKSPLREAQVMNLVKKIKPDKFGMYPYIDEILGVDWVMDFSEYEIDRNIIDELNDEIRAGKLLDPRDPRATEQTRREFKARANFFSQRRSEVLALDIPYLPDFDAQLEDDMINLYAKIRSITPPQGYPNAPTYYIPEYLEELYREGKFDIKLDPRIPAMYRESFPEELRAKILAYAKKHNIKE
;
A
#
# COMPACT_ATOMS: atom_id res chain seq x y z
N LEU A 1 21.22 -2.69 21.86
CA LEU A 1 21.36 -2.17 23.25
C LEU A 1 20.03 -2.44 23.93
N ILE A 2 20.00 -3.35 24.90
CA ILE A 2 18.78 -3.76 25.62
C ILE A 2 18.62 -2.82 26.82
N ASN A 3 17.46 -2.20 26.97
CA ASN A 3 17.15 -1.45 28.18
C ASN A 3 16.90 -2.44 29.33
N GLU A 4 17.74 -2.41 30.36
CA GLU A 4 17.71 -3.36 31.48
C GLU A 4 16.35 -3.43 32.18
N LYS A 5 15.60 -2.32 32.20
CA LYS A 5 14.24 -2.26 32.77
C LYS A 5 13.26 -3.22 32.09
N TYR A 6 13.50 -3.56 30.83
CA TYR A 6 12.63 -4.40 30.02
C TYR A 6 13.25 -5.75 29.69
N ARG A 7 14.35 -6.14 30.33
CA ARG A 7 15.10 -7.37 30.01
C ARG A 7 14.22 -8.61 29.89
N GLU A 8 13.31 -8.83 30.84
CA GLU A 8 12.37 -9.95 30.81
C GLU A 8 11.49 -9.94 29.55
N LEU A 9 11.02 -8.78 29.10
CA LEU A 9 10.26 -8.65 27.86
C LEU A 9 11.11 -8.98 26.63
N TYR A 10 12.38 -8.56 26.59
CA TYR A 10 13.27 -8.95 25.50
C TYR A 10 13.47 -10.46 25.46
N GLU A 11 13.69 -11.10 26.62
CA GLU A 11 13.88 -12.55 26.69
C GLU A 11 12.63 -13.32 26.22
N ILE A 12 11.43 -12.85 26.58
CA ILE A 12 10.16 -13.38 26.07
C ILE A 12 10.06 -13.21 24.55
N VAL A 13 10.29 -12.00 24.04
CA VAL A 13 10.16 -11.71 22.60
C VAL A 13 11.18 -12.51 21.79
N GLU A 14 12.44 -12.58 22.23
CA GLU A 14 13.48 -13.35 21.56
C GLU A 14 13.18 -14.85 21.52
N ALA A 15 12.54 -15.40 22.56
CA ALA A 15 12.15 -16.81 22.58
C ALA A 15 11.00 -17.15 21.62
N ASN A 16 10.17 -16.16 21.24
CA ASN A 16 8.98 -16.34 20.43
C ASN A 16 9.13 -15.79 18.99
N ARG A 17 10.25 -15.16 18.64
CA ARG A 17 10.45 -14.62 17.28
C ARG A 17 10.96 -15.66 16.27
N GLY A 18 11.14 -15.26 15.01
CA GLY A 18 11.59 -16.14 13.94
C GLY A 18 10.57 -17.24 13.61
N LEU A 19 11.01 -18.51 13.62
CA LEU A 19 10.18 -19.66 13.24
C LEU A 19 9.43 -20.31 14.41
N ALA A 20 9.50 -19.75 15.63
CA ALA A 20 8.91 -20.34 16.83
C ALA A 20 7.38 -20.54 16.71
N HIS A 21 6.70 -19.67 15.95
CA HIS A 21 5.25 -19.72 15.70
C HIS A 21 4.91 -20.01 14.25
N LEU A 22 5.74 -20.79 13.54
CA LEU A 22 5.46 -21.15 12.15
C LEU A 22 4.10 -21.83 11.97
N SER A 23 3.69 -22.67 12.94
CA SER A 23 2.38 -23.33 12.97
C SER A 23 1.21 -22.38 13.15
N ASP A 24 1.44 -21.23 13.77
CA ASP A 24 0.39 -20.27 14.13
C ASP A 24 0.18 -19.23 13.01
N GLY A 25 1.02 -19.31 11.98
CA GLY A 25 0.92 -18.54 10.75
C GLY A 25 1.74 -17.25 10.74
N HIS A 26 1.87 -16.69 9.54
CA HIS A 26 2.69 -15.49 9.28
C HIS A 26 2.27 -14.26 10.07
N LEU A 27 1.00 -14.15 10.49
CA LEU A 27 0.52 -13.05 11.31
C LEU A 27 1.13 -13.09 12.72
N ALA A 28 1.06 -14.23 13.39
CA ALA A 28 1.63 -14.39 14.73
C ALA A 28 3.15 -14.16 14.73
N MET A 29 3.85 -14.72 13.73
CA MET A 29 5.28 -14.50 13.56
C MET A 29 5.62 -13.01 13.34
N ALA A 30 4.79 -12.27 12.59
CA ALA A 30 5.02 -10.85 12.31
C ALA A 30 4.92 -10.00 13.58
N GLU A 31 3.96 -10.26 14.45
CA GLU A 31 3.74 -9.48 15.67
C GLU A 31 4.93 -9.62 16.65
N TRP A 32 5.55 -10.80 16.74
CA TRP A 32 6.76 -10.99 17.55
C TRP A 32 7.98 -10.23 17.01
N GLU A 33 8.17 -10.20 15.69
CA GLU A 33 9.23 -9.40 15.06
C GLU A 33 8.99 -7.90 15.24
N ILE A 34 7.73 -7.44 15.14
CA ILE A 34 7.36 -6.05 15.42
C ILE A 34 7.63 -5.70 16.89
N ALA A 35 7.32 -6.60 17.83
CA ALA A 35 7.62 -6.40 19.24
C ALA A 35 9.13 -6.24 19.49
N ALA A 36 9.98 -7.03 18.82
CA ALA A 36 11.44 -6.87 18.87
C ALA A 36 11.87 -5.49 18.35
N GLY A 37 11.27 -5.04 17.25
CA GLY A 37 11.43 -3.69 16.70
C GLY A 37 11.09 -2.59 17.68
N MET A 38 9.93 -2.68 18.36
CA MET A 38 9.49 -1.71 19.37
C MET A 38 10.40 -1.68 20.60
N LEU A 39 11.00 -2.83 20.93
CA LEU A 39 12.02 -2.93 21.98
C LEU A 39 13.41 -2.44 21.49
N GLY A 40 13.56 -2.00 20.24
CA GLY A 40 14.77 -1.33 19.76
C GLY A 40 15.77 -2.25 19.05
N ASP A 41 15.41 -3.50 18.74
CA ASP A 41 16.09 -4.24 17.68
C ASP A 41 15.50 -3.83 16.33
N ILE A 42 16.10 -2.83 15.66
CA ILE A 42 15.65 -2.33 14.36
C ILE A 42 15.47 -3.48 13.34
N LYS A 43 16.24 -4.57 13.48
CA LYS A 43 16.11 -5.73 12.59
C LYS A 43 14.80 -6.50 12.76
N GLY A 44 14.09 -6.35 13.88
CA GLY A 44 12.72 -6.83 14.01
C GLY A 44 11.77 -6.20 12.99
N PHE A 45 12.06 -4.97 12.54
CA PHE A 45 11.33 -4.36 11.43
C PHE A 45 11.80 -4.85 10.04
N SER A 46 13.01 -5.41 9.90
CA SER A 46 13.51 -5.93 8.61
C SER A 46 13.49 -7.47 8.49
N GLY A 47 13.11 -8.18 9.56
CA GLY A 47 12.90 -9.62 9.59
C GLY A 47 11.87 -10.07 8.54
N GLY A 48 12.27 -11.01 7.68
CA GLY A 48 11.66 -11.28 6.38
C GLY A 48 10.25 -11.86 6.40
N GLN A 49 9.55 -11.69 5.27
CA GLN A 49 8.39 -12.44 4.72
C GLN A 49 7.20 -12.78 5.64
N THR A 50 7.13 -12.26 6.86
CA THR A 50 5.97 -12.41 7.76
C THR A 50 4.96 -11.30 7.48
N ALA A 51 4.38 -11.32 6.28
CA ALA A 51 3.33 -10.41 5.88
C ALA A 51 1.97 -11.01 6.26
N GLY A 52 1.57 -10.90 7.53
CA GLY A 52 0.21 -11.28 7.94
C GLY A 52 -0.84 -10.43 7.20
N PHE A 53 -0.64 -9.11 7.18
CA PHE A 53 -1.40 -8.17 6.38
C PHE A 53 -0.47 -7.26 5.59
N THR A 54 -0.82 -6.96 4.33
CA THR A 54 -0.11 -6.00 3.49
C THR A 54 0.14 -4.69 4.25
N ALA A 55 -0.90 -4.08 4.85
CA ALA A 55 -0.76 -2.83 5.60
C ALA A 55 0.28 -2.90 6.75
N ARG A 56 0.39 -4.02 7.47
CA ARG A 56 1.39 -4.21 8.53
C ARG A 56 2.81 -4.24 7.95
N THR A 57 3.00 -4.90 6.81
CA THR A 57 4.27 -4.89 6.07
C THR A 57 4.69 -3.46 5.70
N TYR A 58 3.75 -2.64 5.21
CA TYR A 58 4.01 -1.23 4.90
C TYR A 58 4.44 -0.44 6.15
N GLN A 59 3.69 -0.53 7.25
CA GLN A 59 4.03 0.15 8.51
C GLN A 59 5.44 -0.22 9.01
N LYS A 60 5.76 -1.51 9.00
CA LYS A 60 7.05 -2.05 9.42
C LYS A 60 8.20 -1.45 8.61
N ASN A 61 8.06 -1.41 7.29
CA ASN A 61 9.05 -0.85 6.38
C ASN A 61 9.25 0.66 6.61
N VAL A 62 8.17 1.41 6.85
CA VAL A 62 8.25 2.84 7.15
C VAL A 62 9.05 3.08 8.44
N LEU A 63 8.74 2.35 9.51
CA LEU A 63 9.45 2.48 10.80
C LEU A 63 10.93 2.12 10.70
N SER A 64 11.27 1.03 9.99
CA SER A 64 12.64 0.63 9.68
C SER A 64 13.43 1.77 9.02
N ILE A 65 12.85 2.40 8.00
CA ILE A 65 13.46 3.55 7.29
C ILE A 65 13.64 4.75 8.22
N GLN A 66 12.64 5.10 9.03
CA GLN A 66 12.75 6.22 9.97
C GLN A 66 13.86 6.02 11.00
N LEU A 67 14.14 4.77 11.38
CA LEU A 67 15.20 4.41 12.33
C LEU A 67 16.58 4.26 11.68
N GLY A 68 16.72 4.64 10.41
CA GLY A 68 18.00 4.71 9.72
C GLY A 68 18.38 3.44 8.96
N ASP A 69 17.49 2.44 8.89
CA ASP A 69 17.64 1.30 8.01
C ASP A 69 17.19 1.66 6.58
N MET A 70 17.84 2.70 6.02
CA MET A 70 17.59 3.20 4.69
C MET A 70 18.34 2.34 3.66
N TRP A 71 17.73 1.24 3.23
CA TRP A 71 18.35 0.39 2.20
C TRP A 71 18.43 1.15 0.87
N GLU A 72 19.41 0.81 0.02
CA GLU A 72 19.50 1.21 -1.40
C GLU A 72 18.32 0.72 -2.27
N ARG A 73 17.19 0.34 -1.65
CA ARG A 73 15.92 -0.05 -2.25
C ARG A 73 14.77 0.38 -1.36
N ALA A 74 14.86 1.57 -0.77
CA ALA A 74 13.74 2.17 -0.07
C ALA A 74 12.48 1.93 -0.90
N TYR A 75 11.51 1.28 -0.26
CA TYR A 75 10.33 0.62 -0.80
C TYR A 75 9.43 1.49 -1.71
N TYR A 76 9.82 2.75 -1.87
CA TYR A 76 9.29 3.79 -2.73
C TYR A 76 9.75 3.70 -4.20
N GLY A 77 10.79 2.93 -4.55
CA GLY A 77 11.26 2.77 -5.94
C GLY A 77 10.98 1.40 -6.59
N TYR A 78 10.80 0.36 -5.77
CA TYR A 78 10.49 -0.99 -6.24
C TYR A 78 8.97 -1.16 -6.32
N GLY A 79 8.46 -1.29 -7.55
CA GLY A 79 7.04 -1.51 -7.80
C GLY A 79 6.77 -2.86 -8.46
N SER A 80 5.81 -3.61 -7.93
CA SER A 80 5.14 -4.71 -8.62
C SER A 80 3.70 -4.31 -8.91
N PHE A 81 3.21 -4.65 -10.10
CA PHE A 81 1.79 -4.49 -10.45
C PHE A 81 0.90 -5.21 -9.43
N THR A 82 1.29 -6.42 -9.01
CA THR A 82 0.55 -7.23 -8.04
C THR A 82 0.40 -6.56 -6.67
N ASP A 83 1.36 -5.72 -6.29
CA ASP A 83 1.36 -5.00 -5.01
C ASP A 83 0.65 -3.66 -5.11
N GLY A 84 -0.04 -3.40 -6.23
CA GLY A 84 -0.65 -2.10 -6.47
C GLY A 84 0.38 -1.02 -6.78
N LYS A 85 1.62 -1.35 -7.18
CA LYS A 85 2.69 -0.36 -7.42
C LYS A 85 3.13 -0.28 -8.88
N TYR A 86 3.58 0.90 -9.30
CA TYR A 86 4.19 1.12 -10.60
C TYR A 86 5.71 1.26 -10.45
N LYS A 87 6.47 0.53 -11.26
CA LYS A 87 7.93 0.64 -11.27
C LYS A 87 8.35 1.88 -12.07
N SER A 88 8.49 3.02 -11.40
CA SER A 88 8.95 4.27 -12.00
C SER A 88 10.46 4.47 -11.83
N PRO A 89 11.27 4.44 -12.91
CA PRO A 89 12.70 4.71 -12.83
C PRO A 89 13.02 6.12 -12.30
N LEU A 90 12.15 7.09 -12.62
CA LEU A 90 12.28 8.45 -12.11
C LEU A 90 12.10 8.49 -10.60
N ARG A 91 11.06 7.83 -10.07
CA ARG A 91 10.82 7.79 -8.62
C ARG A 91 11.96 7.10 -7.90
N GLU A 92 12.43 5.96 -8.43
CA GLU A 92 13.58 5.25 -7.87
C GLU A 92 14.80 6.19 -7.76
N ALA A 93 15.12 6.94 -8.82
CA ALA A 93 16.21 7.92 -8.80
C ALA A 93 16.00 9.05 -7.77
N GLN A 94 14.78 9.58 -7.63
CA GLN A 94 14.45 10.60 -6.63
C GLN A 94 14.68 10.08 -5.20
N VAL A 95 14.21 8.87 -4.92
CA VAL A 95 14.36 8.20 -3.62
C VAL A 95 15.84 7.98 -3.30
N MET A 96 16.62 7.44 -4.24
CA MET A 96 18.07 7.24 -4.02
C MET A 96 18.81 8.56 -3.76
N ASN A 97 18.46 9.62 -4.47
CA ASN A 97 19.07 10.93 -4.28
C ASN A 97 18.69 11.54 -2.92
N LEU A 98 17.45 11.35 -2.47
CA LEU A 98 16.99 11.80 -1.16
C LEU A 98 17.69 11.03 -0.04
N VAL A 99 17.70 9.69 -0.09
CA VAL A 99 18.33 8.83 0.92
C VAL A 99 19.81 9.17 1.13
N LYS A 100 20.54 9.56 0.07
CA LYS A 100 21.95 9.99 0.17
C LYS A 100 22.16 11.34 0.86
N LYS A 101 21.14 12.21 0.90
CA LYS A 101 21.25 13.61 1.36
C LYS A 101 20.51 13.87 2.67
N ILE A 102 19.47 13.10 2.93
CA ILE A 102 18.60 13.26 4.08
C ILE A 102 19.41 13.01 5.36
N LYS A 103 19.12 13.78 6.40
CA LYS A 103 19.78 13.69 7.70
C LYS A 103 18.74 13.39 8.77
N PRO A 104 19.12 12.65 9.81
CA PRO A 104 18.23 12.43 10.93
C PRO A 104 18.01 13.73 11.71
N ASP A 105 16.89 13.79 12.42
CA ASP A 105 16.59 14.86 13.36
C ASP A 105 17.46 14.77 14.64
N LYS A 106 17.20 15.66 15.60
CA LYS A 106 17.93 15.71 16.88
C LYS A 106 17.78 14.44 17.74
N PHE A 107 16.83 13.57 17.43
CA PHE A 107 16.58 12.31 18.11
C PHE A 107 17.12 11.11 17.32
N GLY A 108 17.77 11.34 16.16
CA GLY A 108 18.27 10.27 15.31
C GLY A 108 17.23 9.69 14.35
N MET A 109 16.04 10.31 14.23
CA MET A 109 14.96 9.82 13.37
C MET A 109 14.96 10.50 12.00
N TYR A 110 14.78 9.72 10.95
CA TYR A 110 14.56 10.23 9.59
C TYR A 110 13.08 10.58 9.40
N PRO A 111 12.78 11.66 8.64
CA PRO A 111 11.40 12.01 8.32
C PRO A 111 10.78 10.98 7.36
N TYR A 112 9.45 11.00 7.27
CA TYR A 112 8.69 10.20 6.31
C TYR A 112 9.07 10.61 4.87
N ILE A 113 9.56 9.65 4.08
CA ILE A 113 10.06 9.89 2.72
C ILE A 113 8.93 10.37 1.79
N ASP A 114 7.73 9.82 1.96
CA ASP A 114 6.50 10.17 1.25
C ASP A 114 6.00 11.59 1.57
N GLU A 115 6.26 12.12 2.76
CA GLU A 115 5.97 13.54 3.05
C GLU A 115 6.86 14.50 2.26
N ILE A 116 8.06 14.05 1.85
CA ILE A 116 9.02 14.87 1.10
C ILE A 116 8.84 14.72 -0.41
N LEU A 117 8.70 13.48 -0.88
CA LEU A 117 8.61 13.18 -2.31
C LEU A 117 7.17 13.21 -2.84
N GLY A 118 6.19 13.26 -1.94
CA GLY A 118 4.80 12.95 -2.24
C GLY A 118 4.55 11.44 -2.33
N VAL A 119 3.32 11.04 -2.09
CA VAL A 119 2.90 9.64 -2.23
C VAL A 119 2.86 9.24 -3.70
N ASP A 120 3.42 8.07 -4.04
CA ASP A 120 3.03 7.38 -5.26
C ASP A 120 1.68 6.72 -5.04
N TRP A 121 0.77 6.92 -5.99
CA TRP A 121 -0.54 6.32 -5.92
C TRP A 121 -0.40 4.80 -6.03
N VAL A 122 -0.74 4.11 -4.95
CA VAL A 122 -0.93 2.67 -4.95
C VAL A 122 -2.31 2.40 -5.56
N MET A 123 -2.39 1.45 -6.48
CA MET A 123 -3.66 0.97 -7.00
C MET A 123 -4.18 -0.13 -6.10
N ASP A 124 -5.32 0.09 -5.48
CA ASP A 124 -6.03 -0.97 -4.77
C ASP A 124 -6.81 -1.81 -5.79
N PHE A 125 -6.36 -3.03 -6.00
CA PHE A 125 -7.02 -3.99 -6.88
C PHE A 125 -8.03 -4.89 -6.14
N SER A 126 -8.30 -4.63 -4.86
CA SER A 126 -9.23 -5.42 -4.05
C SER A 126 -10.67 -5.42 -4.56
N GLU A 127 -11.05 -4.45 -5.40
CA GLU A 127 -12.34 -4.46 -6.10
C GLU A 127 -12.43 -5.55 -7.18
N TYR A 128 -11.29 -5.95 -7.73
CA TYR A 128 -11.17 -7.02 -8.73
C TYR A 128 -10.70 -8.35 -8.12
N GLU A 129 -10.14 -8.36 -6.91
CA GLU A 129 -9.78 -9.58 -6.19
C GLU A 129 -11.01 -10.22 -5.53
N ILE A 130 -11.73 -11.04 -6.27
CA ILE A 130 -12.72 -11.96 -5.70
C ILE A 130 -12.03 -13.23 -5.18
N ASP A 131 -10.91 -13.59 -5.80
CA ASP A 131 -9.98 -14.68 -5.49
C ASP A 131 -8.69 -14.37 -6.29
N ARG A 132 -7.49 -14.57 -5.73
CA ARG A 132 -6.16 -13.98 -6.09
C ARG A 132 -5.63 -14.15 -7.53
N ASN A 133 -6.49 -14.41 -8.51
CA ASN A 133 -6.13 -14.75 -9.88
C ASN A 133 -6.33 -13.59 -10.87
N ILE A 134 -7.24 -12.64 -10.61
CA ILE A 134 -7.55 -11.59 -11.60
C ILE A 134 -6.37 -10.63 -11.77
N ILE A 135 -5.69 -10.27 -10.68
CA ILE A 135 -4.49 -9.42 -10.74
C ILE A 135 -3.39 -10.10 -11.55
N ASP A 136 -3.18 -11.40 -11.35
CA ASP A 136 -2.16 -12.16 -12.08
C ASP A 136 -2.50 -12.24 -13.57
N GLU A 137 -3.77 -12.48 -13.93
CA GLU A 137 -4.23 -12.46 -15.33
C GLU A 137 -3.99 -11.09 -15.99
N LEU A 138 -4.29 -9.99 -15.28
CA LEU A 138 -4.01 -8.63 -15.77
C LEU A 138 -2.50 -8.38 -15.93
N ASN A 139 -1.69 -8.83 -14.96
CA ASN A 139 -0.24 -8.70 -15.00
C ASN A 139 0.37 -9.47 -16.18
N ASP A 140 -0.14 -10.66 -16.47
CA ASP A 140 0.29 -11.48 -17.61
C ASP A 140 -0.06 -10.81 -18.94
N GLU A 141 -1.24 -10.20 -19.07
CA GLU A 141 -1.59 -9.43 -20.27
C GLU A 141 -0.74 -8.17 -20.44
N ILE A 142 -0.37 -7.51 -19.35
CA ILE A 142 0.59 -6.39 -19.37
C ILE A 142 1.97 -6.89 -19.82
N ARG A 143 2.47 -7.99 -19.25
CA ARG A 143 3.77 -8.60 -19.62
C ARG A 143 3.80 -9.07 -21.07
N ALA A 144 2.68 -9.56 -21.59
CA ALA A 144 2.52 -9.93 -22.99
C ALA A 144 2.36 -8.72 -23.95
N GLY A 145 2.29 -7.49 -23.42
CA GLY A 145 2.10 -6.27 -24.21
C GLY A 145 0.69 -6.11 -24.79
N LYS A 146 -0.30 -6.87 -24.30
CA LYS A 146 -1.71 -6.77 -24.71
C LYS A 146 -2.43 -5.63 -24.02
N LEU A 147 -2.04 -5.33 -22.78
CA LEU A 147 -2.51 -4.20 -22.01
C LEU A 147 -1.34 -3.30 -21.61
N LEU A 148 -1.65 -2.03 -21.35
CA LEU A 148 -0.72 -1.09 -20.74
C LEU A 148 -1.14 -0.84 -19.29
N ASP A 149 -0.17 -0.82 -18.38
CA ASP A 149 -0.44 -0.40 -16.99
C ASP A 149 -1.01 1.03 -17.03
N PRO A 150 -2.19 1.28 -16.42
CA PRO A 150 -2.84 2.59 -16.45
C PRO A 150 -2.02 3.73 -15.82
N ARG A 151 -0.96 3.40 -15.07
CA ARG A 151 -0.01 4.34 -14.46
C ARG A 151 1.27 4.54 -15.29
N ASP A 152 1.44 3.79 -16.37
CA ASP A 152 2.55 4.00 -17.29
C ASP A 152 2.46 5.42 -17.87
N PRO A 153 3.57 6.18 -17.96
CA PRO A 153 3.59 7.51 -18.55
C PRO A 153 3.08 7.57 -20.00
N ARG A 154 3.08 6.44 -20.71
CA ARG A 154 2.55 6.31 -22.07
C ARG A 154 1.03 6.08 -22.10
N ALA A 155 0.40 5.83 -20.96
CA ALA A 155 -1.02 5.53 -20.89
C ALA A 155 -1.86 6.77 -21.26
N THR A 156 -2.80 6.54 -22.17
CA THR A 156 -3.82 7.50 -22.60
C THR A 156 -5.17 7.14 -21.98
N GLU A 157 -6.16 8.04 -22.09
CA GLU A 157 -7.54 7.73 -21.70
C GLU A 157 -8.02 6.42 -22.34
N GLN A 158 -7.75 6.22 -23.63
CA GLN A 158 -8.15 5.02 -24.34
C GLN A 158 -7.54 3.76 -23.69
N THR A 159 -6.22 3.73 -23.46
CA THR A 159 -5.57 2.55 -22.88
C THR A 159 -6.01 2.30 -21.44
N ARG A 160 -6.33 3.36 -20.67
CA ARG A 160 -6.88 3.22 -19.31
C ARG A 160 -8.29 2.65 -19.32
N ARG A 161 -9.12 3.06 -20.27
CA ARG A 161 -10.47 2.50 -20.47
C ARG A 161 -10.40 1.04 -20.92
N GLU A 162 -9.47 0.68 -21.81
CA GLU A 162 -9.22 -0.70 -22.23
C GLU A 162 -8.80 -1.57 -21.04
N PHE A 163 -7.87 -1.10 -20.22
CA PHE A 163 -7.47 -1.77 -18.99
C PHE A 163 -8.66 -1.99 -18.04
N LYS A 164 -9.46 -0.94 -17.76
CA LYS A 164 -10.64 -1.03 -16.89
C LYS A 164 -11.68 -2.00 -17.44
N ALA A 165 -11.95 -1.96 -18.74
CA ALA A 165 -12.87 -2.89 -19.38
C ALA A 165 -12.39 -4.34 -19.24
N ARG A 166 -11.07 -4.57 -19.37
CA ARG A 166 -10.48 -5.91 -19.22
C ARG A 166 -10.54 -6.41 -17.78
N ALA A 167 -10.25 -5.56 -16.80
CA ALA A 167 -10.40 -5.88 -15.38
C ALA A 167 -11.85 -6.23 -15.02
N ASN A 168 -12.81 -5.45 -15.50
CA ASN A 168 -14.25 -5.73 -15.33
C ASN A 168 -14.66 -7.07 -15.97
N PHE A 169 -14.18 -7.36 -17.18
CA PHE A 169 -14.45 -8.63 -17.85
C PHE A 169 -13.97 -9.82 -17.02
N PHE A 170 -12.75 -9.76 -16.47
CA PHE A 170 -12.24 -10.84 -15.63
C PHE A 170 -13.02 -11.00 -14.32
N SER A 171 -13.40 -9.90 -13.68
CA SER A 171 -14.24 -9.91 -12.48
C SER A 171 -15.62 -10.52 -12.75
N GLN A 172 -16.29 -10.11 -13.84
CA GLN A 172 -17.58 -10.67 -14.24
C GLN A 172 -17.48 -12.17 -14.57
N ARG A 173 -16.51 -12.56 -15.40
CA ARG A 173 -16.27 -13.97 -15.74
C ARG A 173 -16.07 -14.85 -14.50
N ARG A 174 -15.33 -14.37 -13.50
CA ARG A 174 -15.14 -15.08 -12.23
C ARG A 174 -16.42 -15.17 -11.41
N SER A 175 -17.16 -14.06 -11.30
CA SER A 175 -18.45 -14.05 -10.61
C SER A 175 -19.44 -15.05 -11.22
N GLU A 176 -19.46 -15.17 -12.56
CA GLU A 176 -20.31 -16.12 -13.27
C GLU A 176 -19.88 -17.58 -13.02
N VAL A 177 -18.58 -17.86 -13.06
CA VAL A 177 -18.04 -19.21 -12.77
C VAL A 177 -18.35 -19.64 -11.34
N LEU A 178 -18.18 -18.76 -10.35
CA LEU A 178 -18.53 -19.04 -8.95
C LEU A 178 -20.02 -19.31 -8.78
N ALA A 179 -20.88 -18.63 -9.55
CA ALA A 179 -22.33 -18.86 -9.51
C ALA A 179 -22.76 -20.20 -10.13
N LEU A 180 -21.88 -20.87 -10.89
CA LEU A 180 -22.19 -22.11 -11.61
C LEU A 180 -22.02 -23.40 -10.78
N ASP A 181 -21.68 -23.31 -9.48
CA ASP A 181 -21.56 -24.44 -8.53
C ASP A 181 -20.82 -25.65 -9.16
N ILE A 182 -19.69 -25.36 -9.81
CA ILE A 182 -18.92 -26.38 -10.54
C ILE A 182 -18.21 -27.25 -9.49
N PRO A 183 -18.38 -28.59 -9.52
CA PRO A 183 -17.75 -29.46 -8.55
C PRO A 183 -16.23 -29.31 -8.57
N TYR A 184 -15.66 -29.11 -7.39
CA TYR A 184 -14.23 -29.01 -7.17
C TYR A 184 -13.47 -30.22 -7.72
N LEU A 185 -12.23 -29.99 -8.17
CA LEU A 185 -11.35 -31.07 -8.58
C LEU A 185 -11.11 -32.04 -7.40
N PRO A 186 -10.91 -33.35 -7.62
CA PRO A 186 -10.88 -34.36 -6.55
C PRO A 186 -9.82 -34.14 -5.46
N ASP A 187 -8.73 -33.44 -5.77
CA ASP A 187 -7.62 -33.16 -4.85
C ASP A 187 -7.71 -31.75 -4.23
N PHE A 188 -8.83 -31.06 -4.44
CA PHE A 188 -9.04 -29.70 -3.96
C PHE A 188 -9.82 -29.73 -2.65
N ASP A 189 -9.25 -29.17 -1.59
CA ASP A 189 -9.94 -29.02 -0.30
C ASP A 189 -10.96 -27.88 -0.40
N ALA A 190 -12.14 -28.25 -0.92
CA ALA A 190 -13.28 -27.35 -1.08
C ALA A 190 -13.67 -26.65 0.24
N GLN A 191 -13.49 -27.34 1.37
CA GLN A 191 -13.86 -26.80 2.67
C GLN A 191 -12.89 -25.70 3.11
N LEU A 192 -11.58 -25.89 2.88
CA LEU A 192 -10.58 -24.84 3.14
C LEU A 192 -10.81 -23.60 2.27
N GLU A 193 -11.16 -23.77 0.99
CA GLU A 193 -11.45 -22.62 0.12
C GLU A 193 -12.73 -21.90 0.56
N ASP A 194 -13.80 -22.62 0.86
CA ASP A 194 -15.04 -22.04 1.39
C ASP A 194 -14.78 -21.29 2.70
N ASP A 195 -13.99 -21.87 3.60
CA ASP A 195 -13.60 -21.22 4.86
C ASP A 195 -12.75 -19.97 4.60
N MET A 196 -11.84 -20.00 3.63
CA MET A 196 -11.07 -18.83 3.19
C MET A 196 -11.95 -17.75 2.58
N ILE A 197 -12.86 -18.09 1.67
CA ILE A 197 -13.81 -17.16 1.04
C ILE A 197 -14.70 -16.53 2.11
N ASN A 198 -15.25 -17.34 3.02
CA ASN A 198 -16.06 -16.86 4.13
C ASN A 198 -15.26 -15.97 5.08
N LEU A 199 -14.00 -16.31 5.35
CA LEU A 199 -13.11 -15.48 6.15
C LEU A 199 -12.83 -14.15 5.47
N TYR A 200 -12.49 -14.14 4.18
CA TYR A 200 -12.29 -12.92 3.39
C TYR A 200 -13.56 -12.07 3.33
N ALA A 201 -14.73 -12.68 3.10
CA ALA A 201 -16.01 -11.97 3.07
C ALA A 201 -16.38 -11.36 4.43
N LYS A 202 -16.15 -12.09 5.53
CA LYS A 202 -16.35 -11.58 6.90
C LYS A 202 -15.37 -10.46 7.22
N ILE A 203 -14.09 -10.61 6.86
CA ILE A 203 -13.09 -9.55 6.99
C ILE A 203 -13.53 -8.34 6.18
N ARG A 204 -13.96 -8.50 4.92
CA ARG A 204 -14.40 -7.41 4.05
C ARG A 204 -15.69 -6.73 4.54
N SER A 205 -16.59 -7.44 5.20
CA SER A 205 -17.84 -6.86 5.71
C SER A 205 -17.64 -6.07 7.01
N ILE A 206 -16.66 -6.45 7.83
CA ILE A 206 -16.30 -5.74 9.07
C ILE A 206 -15.19 -4.71 8.85
N THR A 207 -14.41 -4.85 7.77
CA THR A 207 -13.48 -3.83 7.30
C THR A 207 -14.34 -2.77 6.62
N PRO A 208 -14.36 -1.53 7.12
CA PRO A 208 -15.04 -0.45 6.40
C PRO A 208 -14.58 -0.47 4.93
N PRO A 209 -15.43 -0.12 3.95
CA PRO A 209 -15.00 0.08 2.56
C PRO A 209 -13.80 1.02 2.42
N GLN A 210 -13.49 1.75 3.50
CA GLN A 210 -12.28 2.49 3.76
C GLN A 210 -11.26 1.60 4.51
N GLY A 211 -10.52 0.77 3.78
CA GLY A 211 -9.25 0.26 4.29
C GLY A 211 -8.30 1.45 4.41
N TYR A 212 -7.97 1.89 5.63
CA TYR A 212 -7.29 3.16 5.90
C TYR A 212 -8.02 4.40 5.35
N PRO A 213 -8.21 5.47 6.14
CA PRO A 213 -8.65 6.78 5.60
C PRO A 213 -7.71 7.37 4.52
N ASN A 214 -6.59 6.69 4.24
CA ASN A 214 -5.48 7.12 3.41
C ASN A 214 -5.05 6.03 2.39
N ALA A 215 -5.66 4.84 2.31
CA ALA A 215 -5.28 3.93 1.23
C ALA A 215 -5.79 4.55 -0.07
N PRO A 216 -4.91 4.91 -1.00
CA PRO A 216 -5.36 5.49 -2.25
C PRO A 216 -6.10 4.39 -3.01
N THR A 217 -7.43 4.47 -3.12
CA THR A 217 -8.14 3.76 -4.18
C THR A 217 -7.79 4.51 -5.47
N TYR A 218 -6.87 3.98 -6.27
CA TYR A 218 -6.58 4.59 -7.56
C TYR A 218 -7.74 4.29 -8.51
N TYR A 219 -8.62 5.28 -8.59
CA TYR A 219 -9.49 5.47 -9.74
C TYR A 219 -8.64 6.00 -10.90
N ILE A 220 -8.80 5.44 -12.09
CA ILE A 220 -8.26 6.11 -13.30
C ILE A 220 -8.78 7.55 -13.34
N PRO A 221 -8.00 8.53 -13.84
CA PRO A 221 -8.38 9.94 -13.82
C PRO A 221 -9.79 10.19 -14.37
N GLU A 222 -10.16 9.44 -15.41
CA GLU A 222 -11.44 9.54 -16.08
C GLU A 222 -12.59 9.04 -15.20
N TYR A 223 -12.34 8.03 -14.36
CA TYR A 223 -13.33 7.54 -13.42
C TYR A 223 -13.52 8.47 -12.23
N LEU A 224 -12.46 9.15 -11.77
CA LEU A 224 -12.62 10.24 -10.80
C LEU A 224 -13.56 11.32 -11.35
N GLU A 225 -13.34 11.75 -12.59
CA GLU A 225 -14.19 12.75 -13.24
C GLU A 225 -15.65 12.28 -13.35
N GLU A 226 -15.88 11.01 -13.68
CA GLU A 226 -17.20 10.39 -13.68
C GLU A 226 -17.84 10.44 -12.28
N LEU A 227 -17.12 10.04 -11.23
CA LEU A 227 -17.60 10.04 -9.85
C LEU A 227 -17.92 11.45 -9.33
N TYR A 228 -17.12 12.45 -9.68
CA TYR A 228 -17.39 13.86 -9.37
C TYR A 228 -18.61 14.38 -10.13
N ARG A 229 -18.72 14.07 -11.43
CA ARG A 229 -19.86 14.46 -12.27
C ARG A 229 -21.16 13.83 -11.80
N GLU A 230 -21.11 12.59 -11.32
CA GLU A 230 -22.25 11.85 -10.77
C GLU A 230 -22.59 12.25 -9.34
N GLY A 231 -21.81 13.12 -8.70
CA GLY A 231 -22.00 13.55 -7.31
C GLY A 231 -21.79 12.45 -6.28
N LYS A 232 -21.09 11.36 -6.65
CA LYS A 232 -20.74 10.24 -5.76
C LYS A 232 -19.63 10.61 -4.79
N PHE A 233 -18.73 11.50 -5.22
CA PHE A 233 -17.85 12.23 -4.31
C PHE A 233 -18.36 13.66 -4.15
N ASP A 234 -18.25 14.18 -2.93
CA ASP A 234 -18.52 15.59 -2.67
C ASP A 234 -17.61 16.41 -3.59
N ILE A 235 -18.20 17.22 -4.47
CA ILE A 235 -17.48 18.09 -5.41
C ILE A 235 -16.51 19.04 -4.69
N LYS A 236 -16.71 19.25 -3.38
CA LYS A 236 -15.84 20.02 -2.48
C LYS A 236 -14.60 19.25 -1.99
N LEU A 237 -14.51 17.94 -2.24
CA LEU A 237 -13.42 17.05 -1.84
C LEU A 237 -12.67 16.48 -3.06
N ASP A 238 -12.56 17.23 -4.16
CA ASP A 238 -11.71 16.85 -5.31
C ASP A 238 -10.24 16.70 -4.87
N PRO A 239 -9.62 15.50 -4.96
CA PRO A 239 -8.24 15.27 -4.54
C PRO A 239 -7.24 16.02 -5.42
N ARG A 240 -7.64 16.48 -6.61
CA ARG A 240 -6.83 17.33 -7.49
C ARG A 240 -6.70 18.76 -6.96
N ILE A 241 -7.59 19.18 -6.06
CA ILE A 241 -7.47 20.46 -5.35
C ILE A 241 -6.50 20.25 -4.17
N PRO A 242 -5.33 20.95 -4.17
CA PRO A 242 -4.38 20.85 -3.06
C PRO A 242 -5.08 21.10 -1.72
N ALA A 243 -4.71 20.33 -0.69
CA ALA A 243 -5.38 20.36 0.61
C ALA A 243 -5.51 21.79 1.17
N MET A 244 -4.48 22.61 0.97
CA MET A 244 -4.47 24.00 1.40
C MET A 244 -5.61 24.83 0.82
N TYR A 245 -6.15 24.50 -0.37
CA TYR A 245 -7.22 25.24 -1.05
C TYR A 245 -8.63 24.71 -0.78
N ARG A 246 -8.78 23.63 -0.02
CA ARG A 246 -10.09 23.06 0.34
C ARG A 246 -10.84 23.98 1.31
N GLU A 247 -12.18 23.93 1.29
CA GLU A 247 -13.06 24.76 2.13
C GLU A 247 -12.83 24.52 3.63
N SER A 248 -12.49 23.28 4.01
CA SER A 248 -12.22 22.89 5.40
C SER A 248 -10.82 23.24 5.91
N PHE A 249 -9.91 23.73 5.05
CA PHE A 249 -8.53 23.99 5.46
C PHE A 249 -8.42 25.30 6.26
N PRO A 250 -7.79 25.30 7.46
CA PRO A 250 -7.73 26.49 8.31
C PRO A 250 -7.08 27.69 7.61
N GLU A 251 -7.78 28.82 7.54
CA GLU A 251 -7.29 30.04 6.87
C GLU A 251 -5.97 30.55 7.47
N GLU A 252 -5.83 30.48 8.80
CA GLU A 252 -4.62 30.91 9.49
C GLU A 252 -3.39 30.09 9.05
N LEU A 253 -3.57 28.77 8.87
CA LEU A 253 -2.50 27.87 8.43
C LEU A 253 -2.15 28.13 6.96
N ARG A 254 -3.16 28.37 6.12
CA ARG A 254 -2.97 28.76 4.71
C ARG A 254 -2.14 30.05 4.62
N ALA A 255 -2.46 31.06 5.41
CA ALA A 255 -1.72 32.32 5.45
C ALA A 255 -0.25 32.12 5.86
N LYS A 256 0.02 31.27 6.86
CA LYS A 256 1.38 30.93 7.31
C LYS A 256 2.19 30.23 6.22
N ILE A 257 1.60 29.25 5.53
CA ILE A 257 2.26 28.52 4.43
C ILE A 257 2.60 29.49 3.28
N LEU A 258 1.65 30.32 2.85
CA LEU A 258 1.86 31.29 1.77
C LEU A 258 2.92 32.36 2.14
N ALA A 259 2.91 32.84 3.39
CA ALA A 259 3.92 33.78 3.87
C ALA A 259 5.33 33.16 3.88
N TYR A 260 5.44 31.90 4.29
CA TYR A 260 6.69 31.15 4.26
C TYR A 260 7.19 30.97 2.82
N ALA A 261 6.33 30.50 1.91
CA ALA A 261 6.67 30.34 0.50
C ALA A 261 7.18 31.65 -0.12
N LYS A 262 6.50 32.77 0.15
CA LYS A 262 6.91 34.11 -0.29
C LYS A 262 8.26 34.53 0.28
N LYS A 263 8.50 34.31 1.58
CA LYS A 263 9.78 34.64 2.24
C LYS A 263 10.95 33.86 1.64
N HIS A 264 10.71 32.61 1.25
CA HIS A 264 11.73 31.70 0.75
C HIS A 264 11.77 31.58 -0.77
N ASN A 265 11.03 32.42 -1.49
CA ASN A 265 10.96 32.44 -2.95
C ASN A 265 10.61 31.07 -3.58
N ILE A 266 9.83 30.27 -2.85
CA ILE A 266 9.35 28.96 -3.31
C ILE A 266 8.21 29.22 -4.30
N LYS A 267 8.37 28.74 -5.53
CA LYS A 267 7.33 28.77 -6.56
C LYS A 267 6.73 27.38 -6.68
N GLU A 268 5.41 27.32 -6.57
CA GLU A 268 4.55 26.12 -6.63
C GLU A 268 5.01 24.96 -5.73
#